data_AF-A0A9P1C4V0-F1
#
_entry.id   AF-A0A9P1C4V0-F1
#
_cell.length_a   1.000
_cell.length_b   1.000
_cell.length_c   1.000
_cell.angle_alpha   90.00
_cell.angle_beta   90.00
_cell.angle_gamma   90.00
#
_symmetry.space_group_name_H-M   'P 1'
#
loop_
_entity.id
_entity.type
_entity.pdbx_description
1 polymer ?
#
loop_
_entity_poly.entity_id
_entity_poly.type
_entity_poly.pdbx_seq_one_letter_code
_entity_poly.pdbx_strand_id
1 'polypeptide(L)'
;MFPSSPLQISLTNSSTSSAPSFLRLRSSNVQSFTVSATGQLAQLSKVESHMHRLMVDSQVLDFEVTGETVHFCKGDAMEEPSCQAPSTGAPPQWRRCMAATAAHAGPIRQVFAAPWVVVVPDDPTPLELRLGAYFATGHLVAVGSATQLRTSSTSTETSRRVLLGTVERLRTLQGADWPVELNAEGPPTITVAGCTFTGDGSGGYGAVFRAPGQELVITATDERALKDLVTFSFATNQPHTRAPMSNMLPDFLITGPDFAWKGYGGVVAAGFWDERWRAAPNSAYLQC
;
A
#
# COMPACT_ATOMS: atom_id res chain seq x y z
N MET A 1 -1.24 -19.03 -19.12
CA MET A 1 -2.25 -19.16 -18.05
C MET A 1 -2.76 -17.77 -17.73
N PHE A 2 -4.06 -17.52 -17.86
CA PHE A 2 -4.65 -16.25 -17.44
C PHE A 2 -4.90 -16.33 -15.93
N PRO A 3 -4.57 -15.29 -15.14
CA PRO A 3 -4.95 -15.25 -13.73
C PRO A 3 -6.48 -15.23 -13.63
N SER A 4 -7.06 -16.22 -12.98
CA SER A 4 -8.50 -16.24 -12.69
C SER A 4 -8.79 -15.13 -11.69
N SER A 5 -9.55 -14.12 -12.09
CA SER A 5 -10.00 -13.08 -11.15
C SER A 5 -10.87 -13.70 -10.06
N PRO A 6 -10.68 -13.33 -8.77
CA PRO A 6 -11.48 -13.86 -7.67
C PRO A 6 -12.95 -13.50 -7.88
N LEU A 7 -13.85 -14.44 -7.59
CA LEU A 7 -15.29 -14.19 -7.65
C LEU A 7 -15.65 -13.23 -6.51
N GLN A 8 -16.03 -12.00 -6.84
CA GLN A 8 -16.59 -11.06 -5.87
C GLN A 8 -18.08 -11.32 -5.71
N ILE A 9 -18.51 -11.55 -4.46
CA ILE A 9 -19.92 -11.76 -4.11
C ILE A 9 -20.37 -10.57 -3.27
N SER A 10 -21.11 -9.65 -3.89
CA SER A 10 -21.76 -8.54 -3.19
C SER A 10 -23.18 -8.95 -2.79
N LEU A 11 -23.49 -8.87 -1.50
CA LEU A 11 -24.80 -9.22 -0.96
C LEU A 11 -25.57 -7.94 -0.64
N THR A 12 -26.65 -7.66 -1.38
CA THR A 12 -27.56 -6.52 -1.15
C THR A 12 -28.97 -7.03 -0.87
N ASN A 13 -29.59 -6.50 0.19
CA ASN A 13 -30.87 -6.99 0.73
C ASN A 13 -32.09 -6.40 0.00
N SER A 14 -33.10 -7.25 -0.21
CA SER A 14 -34.51 -6.84 -0.20
C SER A 14 -35.39 -7.87 0.51
N SER A 15 -36.07 -7.43 1.58
CA SER A 15 -37.30 -7.99 2.19
C SER A 15 -37.24 -8.82 3.49
N THR A 16 -38.44 -8.93 4.07
CA THR A 16 -38.87 -9.12 5.46
C THR A 16 -39.31 -10.55 5.77
N SER A 17 -38.39 -11.44 6.14
CA SER A 17 -38.71 -12.81 6.57
C SER A 17 -37.84 -13.23 7.74
N SER A 18 -38.43 -13.92 8.73
CA SER A 18 -37.80 -14.35 9.99
C SER A 18 -37.16 -15.74 9.95
N ALA A 19 -37.13 -16.42 8.79
CA ALA A 19 -36.49 -17.72 8.65
C ALA A 19 -34.98 -17.59 8.32
N PRO A 20 -34.09 -18.40 8.93
CA PRO A 20 -32.67 -18.43 8.57
C PRO A 20 -32.52 -18.84 7.11
N SER A 21 -32.05 -17.91 6.29
CA SER A 21 -31.77 -18.13 4.87
C SER A 21 -30.31 -18.53 4.72
N PHE A 22 -30.04 -19.62 4.00
CA PHE A 22 -28.68 -20.06 3.69
C PHE A 22 -28.31 -19.63 2.28
N LEU A 23 -27.27 -18.80 2.12
CA LEU A 23 -26.65 -18.62 0.82
C LEU A 23 -25.83 -19.87 0.50
N ARG A 24 -26.33 -20.69 -0.42
CA ARG A 24 -25.65 -21.92 -0.86
C ARG A 24 -24.86 -21.64 -2.12
N LEU A 25 -23.54 -21.61 -2.00
CA LEU A 25 -22.63 -21.52 -3.14
C LEU A 25 -22.12 -22.93 -3.48
N ARG A 26 -22.12 -23.28 -4.77
CA ARG A 26 -21.48 -24.49 -5.29
C ARG A 26 -20.26 -24.07 -6.09
N SER A 27 -19.06 -24.44 -5.62
CA SER A 27 -17.81 -24.09 -6.31
C SER A 27 -17.38 -25.20 -7.26
N SER A 28 -17.99 -25.28 -8.44
CA SER A 28 -17.41 -26.15 -9.48
C SER A 28 -16.09 -25.59 -10.02
N ASN A 29 -15.87 -24.26 -9.95
CA ASN A 29 -14.70 -23.56 -10.49
C ASN A 29 -14.21 -22.34 -9.67
N VAL A 30 -14.56 -22.20 -8.38
CA VAL A 30 -14.17 -21.04 -7.55
C VAL A 30 -13.03 -21.43 -6.63
N GLN A 31 -11.86 -20.79 -6.77
CA GLN A 31 -10.66 -21.06 -5.96
C GLN A 31 -10.55 -20.15 -4.74
N SER A 32 -10.99 -18.90 -4.88
CA SER A 32 -11.11 -17.92 -3.80
C SER A 32 -12.35 -17.05 -3.99
N PHE A 33 -12.92 -16.56 -2.88
CA PHE A 33 -13.98 -15.56 -2.90
C PHE A 33 -13.83 -14.61 -1.72
N THR A 34 -14.49 -13.46 -1.86
CA THR A 34 -14.41 -12.35 -0.91
C THR A 34 -15.81 -11.98 -0.45
N VAL A 35 -16.00 -11.84 0.86
CA VAL A 35 -17.24 -11.34 1.45
C VAL A 35 -16.97 -9.98 2.08
N SER A 36 -17.61 -8.95 1.54
CA SER A 36 -17.66 -7.60 2.13
C SER A 36 -19.08 -7.32 2.59
N ALA A 37 -19.21 -6.84 3.82
CA ALA A 37 -20.48 -6.58 4.45
C ALA A 37 -20.56 -5.09 4.82
N THR A 38 -21.14 -4.29 3.94
CA THR A 38 -21.43 -2.88 4.18
C THR A 38 -22.90 -2.73 4.56
N GLY A 39 -23.19 -2.39 5.82
CA GLY A 39 -24.55 -2.12 6.33
C GLY A 39 -25.05 -3.08 7.40
N GLN A 40 -26.17 -2.75 8.07
CA GLN A 40 -26.81 -3.63 9.06
C GLN A 40 -27.38 -4.88 8.37
N LEU A 41 -26.78 -6.03 8.64
CA LEU A 41 -27.07 -7.31 8.01
C LEU A 41 -28.26 -8.03 8.66
N ALA A 42 -29.26 -8.36 7.84
CA ALA A 42 -30.18 -9.45 8.08
C ALA A 42 -30.15 -10.34 6.83
N GLN A 43 -29.48 -11.50 6.91
CA GLN A 43 -29.57 -12.69 6.01
C GLN A 43 -28.37 -13.66 6.11
N LEU A 44 -27.51 -13.51 7.12
CA LEU A 44 -26.61 -14.57 7.58
C LEU A 44 -27.22 -15.15 8.86
N SER A 45 -27.22 -16.47 9.06
CA SER A 45 -27.77 -17.04 10.29
C SER A 45 -26.92 -16.55 11.46
N LYS A 46 -27.47 -15.61 12.22
CA LYS A 46 -26.84 -15.02 13.40
C LYS A 46 -26.83 -16.08 14.49
N VAL A 47 -25.64 -16.59 14.80
CA VAL A 47 -25.45 -17.60 15.86
C VAL A 47 -25.40 -16.90 17.22
N GLU A 48 -24.64 -15.80 17.27
CA GLU A 48 -24.48 -14.87 18.38
C GLU A 48 -24.36 -13.45 17.81
N SER A 49 -24.31 -12.41 18.65
CA SER A 49 -24.54 -11.01 18.25
C SER A 49 -23.70 -10.48 17.06
N HIS A 50 -22.56 -11.12 16.74
CA HIS A 50 -21.61 -10.71 15.70
C HIS A 50 -21.13 -11.87 14.79
N MET A 51 -21.56 -13.12 15.05
CA MET A 51 -21.09 -14.31 14.33
C MET A 51 -22.04 -14.71 13.21
N HIS A 52 -21.49 -14.83 12.01
CA HIS A 52 -22.20 -15.15 10.79
C HIS A 52 -21.74 -16.50 10.21
N ARG A 53 -22.69 -17.26 9.65
CA ARG A 53 -22.42 -18.53 8.96
C ARG A 53 -22.64 -18.43 7.47
N LEU A 54 -21.67 -18.92 6.70
CA LEU A 54 -21.79 -19.17 5.26
C LEU A 54 -21.58 -20.66 4.98
N MET A 55 -22.42 -21.27 4.14
CA MET A 55 -22.26 -22.67 3.76
C MET A 55 -21.72 -22.78 2.33
N VAL A 56 -20.49 -23.28 2.18
CA VAL A 56 -19.82 -23.47 0.89
C VAL A 56 -19.42 -24.93 0.74
N ASP A 57 -19.86 -25.58 -0.34
CA ASP A 57 -19.61 -27.01 -0.60
C ASP A 57 -19.96 -27.95 0.57
N SER A 58 -21.01 -27.62 1.32
CA SER A 58 -21.44 -28.36 2.52
C SER A 58 -20.52 -28.20 3.74
N GLN A 59 -19.53 -27.31 3.68
CA GLN A 59 -18.78 -26.82 4.83
C GLN A 59 -19.43 -25.55 5.39
N VAL A 60 -19.54 -25.46 6.71
CA VAL A 60 -19.99 -24.24 7.41
C VAL A 60 -18.76 -23.40 7.75
N LEU A 61 -18.77 -22.14 7.33
CA LEU A 61 -17.74 -21.15 7.57
C LEU A 61 -18.30 -20.08 8.51
N ASP A 62 -17.75 -20.02 9.72
CA ASP A 62 -18.07 -18.98 10.70
C ASP A 62 -17.13 -17.79 10.52
N PHE A 63 -17.68 -16.57 10.54
CA PHE A 63 -16.90 -15.34 10.47
C PHE A 63 -17.61 -14.20 11.21
N GLU A 64 -16.82 -13.23 11.65
CA GLU A 64 -17.31 -12.04 12.32
C GLU A 64 -17.37 -10.87 11.32
N VAL A 65 -18.45 -10.10 11.35
CA VAL A 65 -18.58 -8.91 10.50
C VAL A 65 -18.10 -7.71 11.31
N THR A 66 -16.85 -7.33 11.08
CA THR A 66 -16.19 -6.18 11.70
C THR A 66 -16.19 -4.93 10.79
N GLY A 67 -16.90 -4.98 9.66
CA GLY A 67 -16.76 -3.99 8.57
C GLY A 67 -15.55 -4.26 7.66
N GLU A 68 -14.74 -5.27 8.00
CA GLU A 68 -13.60 -5.72 7.20
C GLU A 68 -14.01 -6.79 6.19
N THR A 69 -13.21 -6.90 5.14
CA THR A 69 -13.39 -7.88 4.08
C THR A 69 -12.77 -9.23 4.49
N VAL A 70 -13.56 -10.31 4.46
CA VAL A 70 -13.09 -11.66 4.82
C VAL A 70 -12.85 -12.49 3.55
N HIS A 71 -11.65 -13.06 3.44
CA HIS A 71 -11.23 -13.87 2.30
C HIS A 71 -11.24 -15.36 2.66
N PHE A 72 -11.74 -16.18 1.74
CA PHE A 72 -11.72 -17.64 1.87
C PHE A 72 -11.11 -18.28 0.62
N CYS A 73 -10.32 -19.33 0.81
CA CYS A 73 -9.72 -20.11 -0.29
C CYS A 73 -9.88 -21.61 -0.08
N LYS A 74 -9.84 -22.36 -1.17
CA LYS A 74 -9.96 -23.81 -1.22
C LYS A 74 -8.80 -24.40 -2.04
N GLY A 75 -7.90 -25.14 -1.39
CA GLY A 75 -6.91 -25.99 -2.06
C GLY A 75 -5.42 -25.68 -1.80
N ASP A 76 -4.59 -26.44 -2.54
CA ASP A 76 -3.12 -26.53 -2.48
C ASP A 76 -2.40 -25.45 -3.29
N ALA A 77 -3.09 -24.37 -3.69
CA ALA A 77 -2.51 -23.36 -4.56
C ALA A 77 -1.37 -22.62 -3.82
N MET A 78 -0.14 -23.10 -4.04
CA MET A 78 1.13 -22.50 -3.58
C MET A 78 1.32 -21.05 -4.03
N GLU A 79 0.46 -20.52 -4.90
CA GLU A 79 0.64 -19.21 -5.53
C GLU A 79 -0.06 -18.06 -4.81
N GLU A 80 -1.00 -18.32 -3.88
CA GLU A 80 -1.50 -17.26 -2.99
C GLU A 80 -0.87 -17.38 -1.58
N PRO A 81 -0.03 -16.41 -1.18
CA PRO A 81 0.77 -16.49 0.06
C PRO A 81 -0.05 -16.50 1.35
N SER A 82 -1.35 -16.26 1.26
CA SER A 82 -2.29 -16.29 2.39
C SER A 82 -2.94 -17.66 2.63
N CYS A 83 -2.71 -18.65 1.75
CA CYS A 83 -3.31 -19.98 1.81
C CYS A 83 -2.23 -21.05 2.02
N GLN A 84 -1.81 -21.28 3.27
CA GLN A 84 -0.82 -22.33 3.59
C GLN A 84 -1.29 -23.70 3.12
N ALA A 85 -0.58 -24.45 2.28
CA ALA A 85 -1.04 -25.77 1.82
C ALA A 85 -1.45 -26.71 3.00
N PRO A 86 -2.53 -27.50 2.87
CA PRO A 86 -2.88 -28.51 3.88
C PRO A 86 -1.73 -29.49 4.09
N SER A 87 -1.68 -30.09 5.28
CA SER A 87 -0.84 -31.26 5.54
C SER A 87 -1.22 -32.36 4.55
N THR A 88 -0.22 -32.93 3.90
CA THR A 88 -0.36 -33.92 2.83
C THR A 88 -1.37 -35.03 3.20
N GLY A 89 -2.46 -35.13 2.43
CA GLY A 89 -3.44 -36.23 2.51
C GLY A 89 -4.86 -35.85 2.94
N ALA A 90 -5.12 -34.61 3.36
CA ALA A 90 -6.49 -34.16 3.65
C ALA A 90 -7.20 -33.64 2.39
N PRO A 91 -8.53 -33.87 2.23
CA PRO A 91 -9.29 -33.24 1.16
C PRO A 91 -9.27 -31.71 1.30
N PRO A 92 -9.31 -30.94 0.19
CA PRO A 92 -9.22 -29.48 0.22
C PRO A 92 -10.43 -28.89 0.95
N GLN A 93 -10.18 -28.30 2.12
CA GLN A 93 -11.18 -27.60 2.92
C GLN A 93 -11.10 -26.09 2.69
N TRP A 94 -12.25 -25.42 2.76
CA TRP A 94 -12.31 -23.97 2.81
C TRP A 94 -11.73 -23.48 4.12
N ARG A 95 -10.95 -22.41 4.06
CA ARG A 95 -10.36 -21.76 5.23
C ARG A 95 -10.36 -20.26 5.05
N ARG A 96 -10.43 -19.56 6.17
CA ARG A 96 -10.21 -18.11 6.20
C ARG A 96 -8.74 -17.85 5.86
N CYS A 97 -8.51 -17.10 4.81
CA CYS A 97 -7.19 -16.58 4.47
C CYS A 97 -6.95 -15.34 5.32
N MET A 98 -5.71 -15.08 5.69
CA MET A 98 -5.36 -13.70 6.02
C MET A 98 -5.69 -12.87 4.78
N ALA A 99 -6.40 -11.74 4.96
CA ALA A 99 -6.62 -10.81 3.87
C ALA A 99 -5.28 -10.58 3.19
N ALA A 100 -5.22 -10.68 1.86
CA ALA A 100 -4.01 -10.39 1.13
C ALA A 100 -3.54 -9.02 1.61
N THR A 101 -2.45 -8.98 2.38
CA THR A 101 -1.88 -7.79 2.99
C THR A 101 -1.73 -6.76 1.89
N ALA A 102 -2.66 -5.80 1.83
CA ALA A 102 -2.89 -4.88 0.71
C ALA A 102 -2.25 -5.38 -0.59
N ALA A 103 -2.93 -6.27 -1.33
CA ALA A 103 -2.44 -6.92 -2.54
C ALA A 103 -1.35 -6.11 -3.24
N HIS A 104 -0.14 -6.68 -3.35
CA HIS A 104 1.02 -6.04 -3.94
C HIS A 104 0.62 -5.31 -5.19
N ALA A 105 0.54 -3.99 -5.09
CA ALA A 105 0.02 -3.19 -6.18
C ALA A 105 1.02 -3.21 -7.35
N GLY A 106 2.23 -3.75 -7.18
CA GLY A 106 3.34 -3.57 -8.10
C GLY A 106 3.93 -2.16 -7.97
N PRO A 107 4.72 -1.72 -8.96
CA PRO A 107 5.58 -0.53 -8.86
C PRO A 107 4.86 0.74 -8.41
N ILE A 108 5.62 1.71 -7.90
CA ILE A 108 5.13 3.04 -7.44
C ILE A 108 4.06 3.66 -8.36
N ARG A 109 4.17 3.44 -9.68
CA ARG A 109 3.18 3.86 -10.72
C ARG A 109 1.72 3.61 -10.34
N GLN A 110 1.48 2.60 -9.52
CA GLN A 110 0.14 2.18 -9.14
C GLN A 110 -0.53 3.13 -8.17
N VAL A 111 0.19 4.03 -7.50
CA VAL A 111 -0.46 5.14 -6.77
C VAL A 111 -1.20 6.04 -7.74
N PHE A 112 -0.62 6.28 -8.91
CA PHE A 112 -1.12 7.23 -9.90
C PHE A 112 -2.17 6.63 -10.86
N ALA A 113 -2.48 5.34 -10.75
CA ALA A 113 -3.48 4.67 -11.59
C ALA A 113 -4.95 4.96 -11.21
N ALA A 114 -5.18 5.79 -10.19
CA ALA A 114 -6.49 6.25 -9.73
C ALA A 114 -6.35 7.66 -9.14
N PRO A 115 -7.45 8.38 -8.87
CA PRO A 115 -7.38 9.68 -8.22
C PRO A 115 -6.57 9.63 -6.92
N TRP A 116 -5.66 10.60 -6.80
CA TRP A 116 -4.71 10.69 -5.71
C TRP A 116 -4.55 12.15 -5.27
N VAL A 117 -4.06 12.35 -4.05
CA VAL A 117 -3.81 13.66 -3.43
C VAL A 117 -2.41 13.73 -2.84
N VAL A 118 -1.79 14.90 -2.85
CA VAL A 118 -0.59 15.17 -2.05
C VAL A 118 -1.04 15.55 -0.66
N VAL A 119 -0.51 14.88 0.35
CA VAL A 119 -0.78 15.13 1.76
C VAL A 119 0.50 15.61 2.43
N VAL A 120 0.44 16.80 3.00
CA VAL A 120 1.52 17.39 3.84
C VAL A 120 1.08 17.41 5.30
N PRO A 121 2.00 17.62 6.27
CA PRO A 121 1.65 17.81 7.67
C PRO A 121 0.61 18.93 7.87
N ASP A 122 -0.11 18.91 9.00
CA ASP A 122 -1.17 19.89 9.30
C ASP A 122 -0.68 21.33 9.45
N ASP A 123 0.58 21.52 9.79
CA ASP A 123 1.28 22.79 9.95
C ASP A 123 2.47 22.92 8.97
N PRO A 124 2.23 22.78 7.65
CA PRO A 124 3.29 22.53 6.68
C PRO A 124 4.28 23.70 6.59
N THR A 125 5.57 23.40 6.39
CA THR A 125 6.57 24.46 6.20
C THR A 125 6.39 25.13 4.84
N PRO A 126 6.88 26.36 4.64
CA PRO A 126 6.89 26.98 3.32
C PRO A 126 7.60 26.13 2.25
N LEU A 127 8.60 25.34 2.65
CA LEU A 127 9.28 24.41 1.74
C LEU A 127 8.35 23.26 1.34
N GLU A 128 7.69 22.60 2.29
CA GLU A 128 6.78 21.47 2.01
C GLU A 128 5.63 21.87 1.11
N LEU A 129 5.03 23.05 1.33
CA LEU A 129 3.99 23.58 0.45
C LEU A 129 4.51 23.79 -0.98
N ARG A 130 5.71 24.35 -1.14
CA ARG A 130 6.33 24.56 -2.45
C ARG A 130 6.66 23.23 -3.13
N LEU A 131 7.23 22.28 -2.40
CA LEU A 131 7.59 20.96 -2.92
C LEU A 131 6.34 20.15 -3.30
N GLY A 132 5.29 20.18 -2.48
CA GLY A 132 4.00 19.56 -2.80
C GLY A 132 3.35 20.17 -4.05
N ALA A 133 3.32 21.50 -4.17
CA ALA A 133 2.83 22.19 -5.36
C ALA A 133 3.68 21.90 -6.61
N TYR A 134 5.00 21.85 -6.45
CA TYR A 134 5.95 21.49 -7.51
C TYR A 134 5.70 20.07 -8.00
N PHE A 135 5.58 19.10 -7.09
CA PHE A 135 5.29 17.71 -7.41
C PHE A 135 3.95 17.55 -8.14
N ALA A 136 2.88 18.16 -7.61
CA ALA A 136 1.54 18.13 -8.21
C ALA A 136 1.54 18.73 -9.62
N THR A 137 2.20 19.88 -9.81
CA THR A 137 2.28 20.57 -11.09
C THR A 137 3.16 19.80 -12.08
N GLY A 138 4.27 19.21 -11.61
CA GLY A 138 5.12 18.33 -12.41
C GLY A 138 4.34 17.15 -12.97
N HIS A 139 3.49 16.52 -12.16
CA HIS A 139 2.64 15.42 -12.60
C HIS A 139 1.54 15.89 -13.57
N LEU A 140 0.92 17.06 -13.34
CA LEU A 140 -0.04 17.66 -14.28
C LEU A 140 0.60 17.91 -15.66
N VAL A 141 1.82 18.46 -15.69
CA VAL A 141 2.54 18.73 -16.94
C VAL A 141 2.95 17.42 -17.64
N ALA A 142 3.40 16.42 -16.88
CA ALA A 142 3.92 15.18 -17.45
C ALA A 142 2.85 14.22 -17.97
N VAL A 143 1.69 14.12 -17.31
CA VAL A 143 0.65 13.13 -17.65
C VAL A 143 -0.77 13.70 -17.69
N GLY A 144 -0.96 15.00 -17.55
CA GLY A 144 -2.27 15.66 -17.71
C GLY A 144 -3.25 15.43 -16.55
N SER A 145 -2.83 14.81 -15.45
CA SER A 145 -3.69 14.58 -14.28
C SER A 145 -3.54 15.69 -13.25
N ALA A 146 -4.61 16.41 -12.96
CA ALA A 146 -4.65 17.34 -11.83
C ALA A 146 -4.81 16.59 -10.51
N THR A 147 -4.23 17.14 -9.44
CA THR A 147 -4.36 16.63 -8.08
C THR A 147 -4.56 17.81 -7.11
N GLN A 148 -4.84 17.50 -5.85
CA GLN A 148 -5.01 18.48 -4.79
C GLN A 148 -3.89 18.33 -3.76
N LEU A 149 -3.44 19.46 -3.22
CA LEU A 149 -2.62 19.51 -2.02
C LEU A 149 -3.56 19.61 -0.81
N ARG A 150 -3.40 18.71 0.15
CA ARG A 150 -4.21 18.60 1.37
C ARG A 150 -3.28 18.50 2.58
N THR A 151 -3.80 18.84 3.74
CA THR A 151 -3.16 18.54 5.02
C THR A 151 -3.58 17.17 5.53
N SER A 152 -2.84 16.58 6.47
CA SER A 152 -3.17 15.26 7.04
C SER A 152 -4.58 15.17 7.60
N SER A 153 -5.04 16.18 8.35
CA SER A 153 -6.39 16.25 8.94
C SER A 153 -7.52 16.37 7.92
N THR A 154 -7.22 16.84 6.70
CA THR A 154 -8.23 17.08 5.65
C THR A 154 -8.23 16.02 4.56
N SER A 155 -7.35 15.03 4.65
CA SER A 155 -7.30 13.90 3.72
C SER A 155 -8.41 12.89 4.02
N THR A 156 -9.22 12.53 3.03
CA THR A 156 -10.20 11.45 3.15
C THR A 156 -9.56 10.08 2.93
N GLU A 157 -10.05 9.03 3.59
CA GLU A 157 -9.52 7.65 3.48
C GLU A 157 -9.71 7.03 2.09
N THR A 158 -10.57 7.62 1.25
CA THR A 158 -10.96 7.04 -0.05
C THR A 158 -10.00 7.35 -1.19
N SER A 159 -9.07 8.28 -1.01
CA SER A 159 -8.12 8.70 -2.06
C SER A 159 -6.75 8.08 -1.83
N ARG A 160 -6.05 7.77 -2.92
CA ARG A 160 -4.63 7.39 -2.84
C ARG A 160 -3.80 8.59 -2.40
N ARG A 161 -2.78 8.36 -1.57
CA ARG A 161 -2.05 9.45 -0.91
C ARG A 161 -0.59 9.47 -1.34
N VAL A 162 -0.08 10.66 -1.59
CA VAL A 162 1.35 10.95 -1.65
C VAL A 162 1.69 11.77 -0.41
N LEU A 163 2.25 11.13 0.60
CA LEU A 163 2.69 11.78 1.83
C LEU A 163 4.03 12.47 1.57
N LEU A 164 4.15 13.75 1.90
CA LEU A 164 5.36 14.53 1.67
C LEU A 164 5.74 15.34 2.90
N GLY A 165 6.98 15.17 3.37
CA GLY A 165 7.53 15.89 4.52
C GLY A 165 8.80 15.23 5.07
N THR A 166 9.48 15.87 6.01
CA THR A 166 10.67 15.27 6.64
C THR A 166 10.31 14.12 7.58
N VAL A 167 11.30 13.30 7.95
CA VAL A 167 11.15 12.17 8.89
C VAL A 167 10.48 12.61 10.19
N GLU A 168 10.93 13.74 10.75
CA GLU A 168 10.38 14.31 11.99
C GLU A 168 8.86 14.54 11.90
N ARG A 169 8.38 14.96 10.73
CA ARG A 169 7.00 15.35 10.52
C ARG A 169 6.10 14.22 10.06
N LEU A 170 6.64 13.29 9.26
CA LEU A 170 5.87 12.15 8.76
C LEU A 170 5.83 10.97 9.72
N ARG A 171 6.72 10.88 10.72
CA ARG A 171 6.68 9.79 11.71
C ARG A 171 5.35 9.69 12.45
N THR A 172 4.65 10.81 12.63
CA THR A 172 3.32 10.84 13.29
C THR A 172 2.21 10.27 12.42
N LEU A 173 2.44 10.18 11.10
CA LEU A 173 1.55 9.60 10.11
C LEU A 173 1.95 8.17 9.74
N GLN A 174 3.05 7.66 10.30
CA GLN A 174 3.55 6.31 10.02
C GLN A 174 2.54 5.28 10.51
N GLY A 175 2.06 4.44 9.59
CA GLY A 175 1.24 3.28 9.90
C GLY A 175 2.08 2.15 10.50
N ALA A 176 1.46 1.31 11.34
CA ALA A 176 2.12 0.17 11.97
C ALA A 176 2.70 -0.85 10.95
N ASP A 177 2.14 -0.88 9.74
CA ASP A 177 2.51 -1.84 8.70
C ASP A 177 3.50 -1.27 7.66
N TRP A 178 4.07 -0.09 7.88
CA TRP A 178 5.02 0.47 6.92
C TRP A 178 6.30 -0.38 6.84
N PRO A 179 6.80 -0.71 5.63
CA PRO A 179 8.02 -1.51 5.44
C PRO A 179 9.30 -0.71 5.71
N VAL A 180 9.16 0.59 5.99
CA VAL A 180 10.21 1.54 6.29
C VAL A 180 9.88 2.20 7.62
N GLU A 181 10.83 2.16 8.54
CA GLU A 181 10.73 2.80 9.85
C GLU A 181 11.34 4.20 9.80
N LEU A 182 10.60 5.19 10.31
CA LEU A 182 11.04 6.57 10.43
C LEU A 182 11.25 6.89 11.91
N ASN A 183 12.45 7.33 12.28
CA ASN A 183 12.74 7.70 13.67
C ASN A 183 13.34 9.11 13.71
N ALA A 184 12.82 9.95 14.61
CA ALA A 184 13.31 11.32 14.84
C ALA A 184 13.77 11.56 16.29
N GLU A 185 13.92 10.50 17.08
CA GLU A 185 14.53 10.57 18.40
C GLU A 185 16.05 10.66 18.24
N GLY A 186 16.56 11.89 18.33
CA GLY A 186 17.97 12.19 18.02
C GLY A 186 18.15 12.53 16.54
N PRO A 187 19.29 12.15 15.92
CA PRO A 187 19.48 12.33 14.49
C PRO A 187 18.39 11.58 13.70
N PRO A 188 17.67 12.23 12.78
CA PRO A 188 16.61 11.56 12.02
C PRO A 188 17.16 10.37 11.22
N THR A 189 16.45 9.25 11.27
CA THR A 189 16.85 8.03 10.58
C THR A 189 15.71 7.44 9.75
N ILE A 190 16.11 6.74 8.68
CA ILE A 190 15.23 5.96 7.81
C ILE A 190 15.77 4.53 7.83
N THR A 191 14.97 3.56 8.27
CA THR A 191 15.39 2.16 8.31
C THR A 191 14.57 1.34 7.33
N VAL A 192 15.24 0.65 6.41
CA VAL A 192 14.62 -0.25 5.43
C VAL A 192 15.40 -1.56 5.37
N ALA A 193 14.70 -2.68 5.49
CA ALA A 193 15.27 -4.03 5.38
C ALA A 193 16.51 -4.27 6.28
N GLY A 194 16.51 -3.67 7.48
CA GLY A 194 17.61 -3.79 8.45
C GLY A 194 18.77 -2.82 8.21
N CYS A 195 18.71 -1.97 7.18
CA CYS A 195 19.67 -0.92 6.93
C CYS A 195 19.16 0.43 7.42
N THR A 196 19.97 1.12 8.21
CA THR A 196 19.63 2.41 8.81
C THR A 196 20.44 3.52 8.18
N PHE A 197 19.74 4.51 7.66
CA PHE A 197 20.28 5.70 7.02
C PHE A 197 20.07 6.89 7.95
N THR A 198 21.15 7.42 8.52
CA THR A 198 21.11 8.48 9.52
C THR A 198 21.48 9.82 8.90
N GLY A 199 20.62 10.82 9.03
CA GLY A 199 20.97 12.19 8.74
C GLY A 199 21.83 12.75 9.86
N ASP A 200 23.10 12.98 9.58
CA ASP A 200 23.94 13.81 10.43
C ASP A 200 24.17 15.14 9.70
N GLY A 201 24.50 16.23 10.41
CA GLY A 201 24.60 17.56 9.79
C GLY A 201 25.60 17.69 8.62
N SER A 202 26.33 16.62 8.27
CA SER A 202 27.21 16.56 7.10
C SER A 202 26.52 16.09 5.82
N GLY A 203 25.35 15.44 5.91
CA GLY A 203 24.60 14.96 4.76
C GLY A 203 23.26 14.31 5.10
N GLY A 204 22.26 14.58 4.28
CA GLY A 204 20.92 14.03 4.43
C GLY A 204 20.65 12.81 3.56
N TYR A 205 19.73 11.97 4.02
CA TYR A 205 19.17 10.87 3.25
C TYR A 205 17.72 11.16 2.88
N GLY A 206 17.33 10.80 1.67
CA GLY A 206 15.97 10.89 1.16
C GLY A 206 15.40 9.51 0.91
N ALA A 207 14.08 9.36 1.00
CA ALA A 207 13.40 8.11 0.71
C ALA A 207 12.10 8.36 -0.05
N VAL A 208 11.86 7.54 -1.08
CA VAL A 208 10.57 7.38 -1.72
C VAL A 208 10.18 5.92 -1.59
N PHE A 209 9.03 5.61 -1.02
CA PHE A 209 8.59 4.22 -0.91
C PHE A 209 7.08 4.06 -0.93
N ARG A 210 6.64 2.89 -1.38
CA ARG A 210 5.27 2.42 -1.21
C ARG A 210 5.06 1.90 0.19
N ALA A 211 3.94 2.29 0.79
CA ALA A 211 3.42 1.67 1.99
C ALA A 211 2.07 0.97 1.72
N PRO A 212 1.66 0.01 2.58
CA PRO A 212 0.32 -0.56 2.56
C PRO A 212 -0.76 0.54 2.60
N GLY A 213 -1.94 0.26 2.03
CA GLY A 213 -3.02 1.27 1.98
C GLY A 213 -2.94 2.25 0.80
N GLN A 214 -2.18 1.90 -0.25
CA GLN A 214 -2.06 2.69 -1.50
C GLN A 214 -1.39 4.05 -1.32
N GLU A 215 -0.37 4.09 -0.47
CA GLU A 215 0.39 5.29 -0.18
C GLU A 215 1.73 5.29 -0.90
N LEU A 216 2.13 6.47 -1.37
CA LEU A 216 3.50 6.81 -1.68
C LEU A 216 4.00 7.74 -0.58
N VAL A 217 5.12 7.42 0.04
CA VAL A 217 5.75 8.26 1.04
C VAL A 217 7.01 8.86 0.42
N ILE A 218 7.13 10.18 0.47
CA ILE A 218 8.31 10.94 0.07
C ILE A 218 8.81 11.65 1.32
N THR A 219 9.96 11.21 1.82
CA THR A 219 10.53 11.73 3.06
C THR A 219 12.02 11.92 2.98
N ALA A 220 12.58 12.61 3.97
CA ALA A 220 14.01 12.77 4.11
C ALA A 220 14.38 13.11 5.55
N THR A 221 15.62 12.85 5.92
CA THR A 221 16.17 13.17 7.24
C THR A 221 16.28 14.68 7.48
N ASP A 222 16.37 15.48 6.40
CA ASP A 222 16.37 16.93 6.47
C ASP A 222 15.72 17.60 5.23
N GLU A 223 15.49 18.91 5.32
CA GLU A 223 14.86 19.70 4.27
C GLU A 223 15.66 19.77 2.96
N ARG A 224 17.00 19.70 3.02
CA ARG A 224 17.85 19.75 1.83
C ARG A 224 17.72 18.47 1.04
N ALA A 225 17.84 17.31 1.68
CA ALA A 225 17.63 16.01 1.06
C ALA A 225 16.19 15.86 0.54
N LEU A 226 15.18 16.37 1.26
CA LEU A 226 13.79 16.38 0.78
C LEU A 226 13.65 17.17 -0.53
N LYS A 227 14.23 18.37 -0.56
CA LYS A 227 14.23 19.22 -1.77
C LYS A 227 14.95 18.55 -2.92
N ASP A 228 16.15 18.01 -2.69
CA ASP A 228 16.95 17.36 -3.73
C ASP A 228 16.19 16.16 -4.31
N LEU A 229 15.53 15.36 -3.46
CA LEU A 229 14.70 14.24 -3.88
C LEU A 229 13.47 14.66 -4.70
N VAL A 230 12.70 15.64 -4.22
CA VAL A 230 11.46 16.07 -4.89
C VAL A 230 11.76 16.81 -6.18
N THR A 231 12.78 17.67 -6.21
CA THR A 231 13.13 18.41 -7.44
C THR A 231 13.67 17.50 -8.53
N PHE A 232 14.23 16.34 -8.16
CA PHE A 232 14.61 15.30 -9.11
C PHE A 232 13.42 14.56 -9.75
N SER A 233 12.19 14.77 -9.26
CA SER A 233 10.97 14.26 -9.89
C SER A 233 10.68 14.86 -11.28
N PHE A 234 11.44 15.85 -11.71
CA PHE A 234 11.37 16.44 -13.05
C PHE A 234 12.72 16.27 -13.76
N ALA A 235 12.88 15.20 -14.54
CA ALA A 235 14.08 14.99 -15.34
C ALA A 235 14.17 16.08 -16.43
N THR A 236 15.22 16.89 -16.37
CA THR A 236 15.39 18.14 -17.13
C THR A 236 15.71 17.97 -18.61
N ASN A 237 15.82 16.74 -19.13
CA ASN A 237 16.49 16.51 -20.41
C ASN A 237 15.63 16.10 -21.60
N GLN A 238 14.34 15.73 -21.51
CA GLN A 238 13.52 15.58 -22.73
C GLN A 238 12.03 15.90 -22.55
N PRO A 239 11.37 16.55 -23.53
CA PRO A 239 9.90 16.72 -23.59
C PRO A 239 9.12 15.39 -23.74
N HIS A 240 9.78 14.25 -23.56
CA HIS A 240 9.22 12.89 -23.67
C HIS A 240 9.57 11.97 -22.49
N THR A 241 10.34 12.43 -21.49
CA THR A 241 10.65 11.63 -20.30
C THR A 241 9.50 11.71 -19.30
N ARG A 242 8.78 10.59 -19.17
CA ARG A 242 7.72 10.36 -18.17
C ARG A 242 8.22 10.80 -16.79
N ALA A 243 7.40 11.47 -15.99
CA ALA A 243 7.76 11.87 -14.63
C ALA A 243 8.36 10.67 -13.87
N PRO A 244 9.63 10.70 -13.42
CA PRO A 244 10.33 9.59 -12.78
C PRO A 244 9.49 8.86 -11.72
N MET A 245 8.84 9.64 -10.85
CA MET A 245 8.01 9.11 -9.76
C MET A 245 6.68 8.51 -10.23
N SER A 246 6.27 8.68 -11.49
CA SER A 246 5.04 8.11 -12.04
C SER A 246 5.22 6.74 -12.71
N ASN A 247 6.44 6.36 -13.11
CA ASN A 247 6.63 5.20 -13.99
C ASN A 247 7.97 4.46 -13.86
N MET A 248 9.01 5.08 -13.28
CA MET A 248 10.38 4.55 -13.36
C MET A 248 10.97 4.14 -12.01
N LEU A 249 10.30 4.43 -10.89
CA LEU A 249 10.79 4.04 -9.59
C LEU A 249 10.31 2.63 -9.19
N PRO A 250 11.18 1.83 -8.56
CA PRO A 250 10.80 0.57 -7.93
C PRO A 250 9.96 0.85 -6.66
N ASP A 251 9.60 -0.15 -5.86
CA ASP A 251 8.71 0.09 -4.71
C ASP A 251 9.32 0.96 -3.62
N PHE A 252 10.64 0.96 -3.49
CA PHE A 252 11.37 1.89 -2.64
C PHE A 252 12.69 2.34 -3.26
N LEU A 253 13.12 3.55 -2.89
CA LEU A 253 14.39 4.14 -3.26
C LEU A 253 14.87 5.04 -2.12
N ILE A 254 16.13 4.89 -1.74
CA ILE A 254 16.83 5.71 -0.75
C ILE A 254 17.98 6.44 -1.46
N THR A 255 18.03 7.76 -1.28
CA THR A 255 19.08 8.64 -1.80
C THR A 255 20.03 9.02 -0.69
N GLY A 256 21.33 8.96 -0.94
CA GLY A 256 22.36 9.44 -0.01
C GLY A 256 22.74 10.91 -0.22
N PRO A 257 23.70 11.42 0.56
CA PRO A 257 24.14 12.81 0.52
C PRO A 257 24.65 13.27 -0.86
N ASP A 258 25.18 12.34 -1.66
CA ASP A 258 25.72 12.63 -2.99
C ASP A 258 24.63 12.80 -4.06
N PHE A 259 23.37 12.50 -3.75
CA PHE A 259 22.28 12.51 -4.73
C PHE A 259 22.08 13.88 -5.39
N ALA A 260 22.29 14.96 -4.64
CA ALA A 260 22.16 16.33 -5.14
C ALA A 260 23.01 16.61 -6.40
N TRP A 261 24.19 15.97 -6.51
CA TRP A 261 25.13 16.21 -7.60
C TRP A 261 25.36 14.99 -8.50
N LYS A 262 25.12 13.77 -8.01
CA LYS A 262 25.20 12.53 -8.81
C LYS A 262 23.86 12.11 -9.44
N GLY A 263 22.74 12.69 -9.04
CA GLY A 263 21.40 12.19 -9.42
C GLY A 263 21.25 10.71 -9.07
N TYR A 264 20.81 9.87 -10.00
CA TYR A 264 20.69 8.42 -9.79
C TYR A 264 21.98 7.74 -9.29
N GLY A 265 23.16 8.29 -9.57
CA GLY A 265 24.42 7.77 -9.03
C GLY A 265 24.61 7.98 -7.51
N GLY A 266 23.72 8.74 -6.86
CA GLY A 266 23.65 8.90 -5.41
C GLY A 266 22.55 8.07 -4.75
N VAL A 267 21.92 7.14 -5.48
CA VAL A 267 20.98 6.17 -4.90
C VAL A 267 21.78 5.10 -4.16
N VAL A 268 21.48 4.91 -2.88
CA VAL A 268 22.19 3.97 -2.00
C VAL A 268 21.37 2.72 -1.70
N ALA A 269 20.04 2.78 -1.84
CA ALA A 269 19.22 1.58 -1.79
C ALA A 269 18.02 1.74 -2.72
N ALA A 270 17.59 0.65 -3.35
CA ALA A 270 16.38 0.64 -4.17
C ALA A 270 15.92 -0.79 -4.41
N GLY A 271 14.60 -1.01 -4.53
CA GLY A 271 14.11 -2.36 -4.79
C GLY A 271 12.60 -2.48 -4.76
N PHE A 272 12.15 -3.72 -4.95
CA PHE A 272 10.75 -4.10 -4.87
C PHE A 272 10.44 -4.77 -3.53
N TRP A 273 9.18 -4.70 -3.12
CA TRP A 273 8.68 -5.46 -1.99
C TRP A 273 8.30 -6.89 -2.40
N ASP A 274 8.57 -7.87 -1.55
CA ASP A 274 8.04 -9.22 -1.64
C ASP A 274 6.58 -9.26 -1.17
N GLU A 275 5.93 -10.41 -1.30
CA GLU A 275 4.52 -10.56 -0.97
C GLU A 275 4.15 -10.26 0.50
N ARG A 276 5.16 -10.13 1.37
CA ARG A 276 5.04 -9.83 2.80
C ARG A 276 5.53 -8.42 3.14
N TRP A 277 5.65 -7.54 2.15
CA TRP A 277 6.13 -6.16 2.33
C TRP A 277 7.55 -6.10 2.91
N ARG A 278 8.41 -7.08 2.60
CA ARG A 278 9.85 -7.04 2.91
C ARG A 278 10.62 -6.74 1.63
N ALA A 279 11.85 -6.23 1.73
CA ALA A 279 12.67 -6.07 0.52
C ALA A 279 12.89 -7.43 -0.15
N ALA A 280 12.52 -7.53 -1.44
CA ALA A 280 12.64 -8.76 -2.21
C ALA A 280 14.13 -9.08 -2.48
N PRO A 281 14.68 -10.20 -1.97
CA PRO A 281 16.14 -10.45 -1.97
C PRO A 281 16.77 -10.49 -3.36
N ASN A 282 16.01 -10.85 -4.38
CA ASN A 282 16.44 -10.99 -5.77
C ASN A 282 16.20 -9.73 -6.62
N SER A 283 15.56 -8.71 -6.07
CA SER A 283 15.20 -7.48 -6.79
C SER A 283 15.31 -6.24 -5.92
N ALA A 284 16.20 -6.28 -4.93
CA ALA A 284 16.57 -5.16 -4.09
C ALA A 284 18.10 -5.00 -4.04
N TYR A 285 18.53 -3.75 -4.05
CA TYR A 285 19.89 -3.29 -3.84
C TYR A 285 19.92 -2.48 -2.55
N LEU A 286 20.84 -2.80 -1.64
CA LEU A 286 21.00 -2.14 -0.35
C LEU A 286 22.49 -1.86 -0.14
N GLN A 287 22.87 -0.58 -0.09
CA GLN A 287 24.20 -0.12 0.30
C GLN A 287 24.09 0.59 1.64
N CYS A 288 24.54 -0.11 2.66
CA CYS A 288 24.58 0.26 4.06
C CYS A 288 26.07 0.21 4.44
#